data_AF-M5P545-F1
#
_entry.id   AF-M5P545-F1
#
_cell.length_a   1.000
_cell.length_b   1.000
_cell.length_c   1.000
_cell.angle_alpha   90.00
_cell.angle_beta   90.00
_cell.angle_gamma   90.00
#
_symmetry.space_group_name_H-M   'P 1'
#
loop_
_entity.id
_entity.type
_entity.pdbx_description
1 polymer ?
#
loop_
_entity_poly.entity_id
_entity_poly.type
_entity_poly.pdbx_seq_one_letter_code
_entity_poly.pdbx_strand_id
1 'polypeptide(L)'
;MVSIHEAVYINGKEKALISLDDINMEDYLKKYREKLFCTTTDCKAKLSYVNRPGNKSHFRTWRESRHSESCIHFFEKEDGRVGVRQSGVQTGSVSTDQMRRSVREAFELEILSEEERVRRREADRQKRQNRKRRRKVTATVEQPAIRIVTDPAEKSEDSNRINGRLYKRNADALKETDLGHTRTVTGIVKSVETGKKRAMVRIYKNGTFVNIKFEEAFFAVTPQYEGLFHYIGRFAEENNDVIFCAVGEVRQNKQSQEFELVVFEREGLLIHGRTLPSLAAFYSIEQI
;
A
#
# COMPACT_ATOMS: atom_id res chain seq x y z
N MET A 1 -22.27 0.41 -27.86
CA MET A 1 -21.96 -0.87 -28.53
C MET A 1 -22.94 -1.00 -29.67
N VAL A 2 -22.46 -1.29 -30.87
CA VAL A 2 -23.30 -1.51 -32.05
C VAL A 2 -24.05 -2.83 -31.84
N SER A 3 -25.38 -2.80 -31.91
CA SER A 3 -26.21 -4.01 -31.78
C SER A 3 -26.22 -4.72 -33.13
N ILE A 4 -25.93 -6.02 -33.12
CA ILE A 4 -25.92 -6.87 -34.31
C ILE A 4 -27.25 -7.63 -34.34
N HIS A 5 -27.95 -7.60 -35.47
CA HIS A 5 -29.30 -8.17 -35.60
C HIS A 5 -29.35 -9.43 -36.47
N GLU A 6 -28.26 -9.74 -37.18
CA GLU A 6 -28.17 -10.91 -38.06
C GLU A 6 -26.86 -11.63 -37.80
N ALA A 7 -26.88 -12.97 -37.92
CA ALA A 7 -25.71 -13.80 -37.77
C ALA A 7 -25.68 -14.93 -38.80
N VAL A 8 -24.48 -15.34 -39.21
CA VAL A 8 -24.29 -16.52 -40.06
C VAL A 8 -24.00 -17.72 -39.17
N TYR A 9 -24.84 -18.74 -39.23
CA TYR A 9 -24.57 -20.02 -38.61
C TYR A 9 -23.70 -20.88 -39.52
N ILE A 10 -22.62 -21.42 -38.97
CA ILE A 10 -21.72 -22.33 -39.68
C ILE A 10 -21.55 -23.61 -38.85
N ASN A 11 -22.00 -24.74 -39.39
CA ASN A 11 -21.82 -26.06 -38.82
C ASN A 11 -21.30 -27.04 -39.89
N GLY A 12 -19.98 -27.12 -40.02
CA GLY A 12 -19.36 -27.91 -41.10
C GLY A 12 -19.65 -27.31 -42.48
N LYS A 13 -20.50 -27.97 -43.27
CA LYS A 13 -20.89 -27.54 -44.63
C LYS A 13 -22.18 -26.72 -44.66
N GLU A 14 -22.96 -26.71 -43.59
CA GLU A 14 -24.20 -25.95 -43.52
C GLU A 14 -23.92 -24.49 -43.18
N LYS A 15 -24.40 -23.59 -44.04
CA LYS A 15 -24.38 -22.14 -43.83
C LYS A 15 -25.81 -21.62 -43.90
N ALA A 16 -26.27 -21.00 -42.81
CA ALA A 16 -27.61 -20.41 -42.74
C ALA A 16 -27.53 -18.99 -42.17
N LEU A 17 -28.36 -18.08 -42.70
CA LEU A 17 -28.55 -16.76 -42.12
C LEU A 17 -29.62 -16.88 -41.04
N ILE A 18 -29.31 -16.39 -39.83
CA ILE A 18 -30.20 -16.44 -38.67
C ILE A 18 -30.52 -15.02 -38.24
N SER A 19 -31.81 -14.72 -38.18
CA SER A 19 -32.33 -13.49 -37.60
C SER A 19 -32.62 -13.68 -36.10
N LEU A 20 -32.89 -12.58 -35.40
CA LEU A 20 -33.22 -12.60 -33.97
C LEU A 20 -34.55 -13.30 -33.67
N ASP A 21 -35.46 -13.36 -34.63
CA ASP A 21 -36.78 -13.98 -34.48
C ASP A 21 -36.72 -15.51 -34.57
N ASP A 22 -35.67 -16.04 -35.21
CA ASP A 22 -35.48 -17.47 -35.45
C ASP A 22 -34.76 -18.20 -34.29
N ILE A 23 -34.33 -17.45 -33.27
CA ILE A 23 -33.48 -17.98 -32.20
C ILE A 23 -34.06 -17.67 -30.81
N ASN A 24 -34.21 -18.72 -30.02
CA ASN A 24 -34.52 -18.62 -28.60
C ASN A 24 -33.30 -19.00 -27.74
N MET A 25 -33.32 -18.61 -26.47
CA MET A 25 -32.19 -18.85 -25.55
C MET A 25 -31.88 -20.36 -25.39
N GLU A 26 -32.90 -21.21 -25.39
CA GLU A 26 -32.74 -22.66 -25.30
C GLU A 26 -32.06 -23.25 -26.55
N ASP A 27 -32.50 -22.84 -27.74
CA ASP A 27 -31.88 -23.26 -29.00
C ASP A 27 -30.46 -22.73 -29.14
N TYR A 28 -30.20 -21.51 -28.65
CA TYR A 28 -28.86 -20.95 -28.62
C TYR A 28 -27.89 -21.84 -27.85
N LEU A 29 -28.27 -22.25 -26.64
CA LEU A 29 -27.43 -23.09 -25.79
C LEU A 29 -27.18 -24.48 -26.38
N LYS A 30 -28.17 -25.07 -27.07
CA LYS A 30 -28.10 -26.44 -27.61
C LYS A 30 -27.46 -26.52 -29.00
N LYS A 31 -27.75 -25.58 -29.90
CA LYS A 31 -27.44 -25.68 -31.34
C LYS A 31 -26.46 -24.63 -31.86
N TYR A 32 -26.57 -23.39 -31.36
CA TYR A 32 -25.92 -22.22 -31.99
C TYR A 32 -24.69 -21.69 -31.24
N ARG A 33 -24.48 -22.10 -29.99
CA ARG A 33 -23.34 -21.68 -29.17
C ARG A 33 -22.02 -21.92 -29.92
N GLU A 34 -21.17 -20.88 -29.99
CA GLU A 34 -19.86 -20.85 -30.65
C GLU A 34 -19.85 -21.05 -32.17
N LYS A 35 -21.02 -21.18 -32.82
CA LYS A 35 -21.19 -21.44 -34.26
C LYS A 35 -21.82 -20.27 -35.02
N LEU A 36 -22.10 -19.15 -34.35
CA LEU A 36 -22.60 -17.92 -34.97
C LEU A 36 -21.43 -17.01 -35.33
N PHE A 37 -21.46 -16.44 -36.53
CA PHE A 37 -20.43 -15.57 -37.09
C PHE A 37 -21.03 -14.27 -37.65
N CYS A 38 -20.18 -13.27 -37.84
CA CYS A 38 -20.54 -12.01 -38.46
C CYS A 38 -20.97 -12.19 -39.93
N THR A 39 -21.90 -11.37 -40.40
CA THR A 39 -22.40 -11.34 -41.78
C THR A 39 -21.47 -10.61 -42.75
N THR A 40 -20.53 -9.79 -42.25
CA THR A 40 -19.60 -9.03 -43.11
C THR A 40 -18.61 -9.95 -43.83
N THR A 41 -18.36 -9.66 -45.11
CA THR A 41 -17.36 -10.37 -45.94
C THR A 41 -15.99 -10.35 -45.26
N ASP A 42 -15.33 -11.50 -45.22
CA ASP A 42 -14.02 -11.74 -44.59
C ASP A 42 -13.94 -11.52 -43.06
N CYS A 43 -15.07 -11.30 -42.38
CA CYS A 43 -15.10 -11.20 -40.92
C CYS A 43 -15.29 -12.57 -40.27
N LYS A 44 -14.26 -13.06 -39.57
CA LYS A 44 -14.29 -14.35 -38.83
C LYS A 44 -14.74 -14.20 -37.36
N ALA A 45 -15.34 -13.07 -37.01
CA ALA A 45 -15.76 -12.82 -35.64
C ALA A 45 -16.96 -13.69 -35.25
N LYS A 46 -16.84 -14.37 -34.11
CA LYS A 46 -17.91 -15.15 -33.50
C LYS A 46 -18.88 -14.23 -32.75
N LEU A 47 -20.14 -14.62 -32.73
CA LEU A 47 -21.23 -13.92 -32.06
C LEU A 47 -21.87 -14.77 -30.95
N SER A 48 -22.48 -14.10 -29.99
CA SER A 48 -23.29 -14.65 -28.90
C SER A 48 -24.67 -14.01 -28.93
N TYR A 49 -25.70 -14.82 -28.73
CA TYR A 49 -27.07 -14.32 -28.55
C TYR A 49 -27.25 -13.85 -27.10
N VAL A 50 -27.83 -12.66 -26.93
CA VAL A 50 -28.12 -12.08 -25.63
C VAL A 50 -29.61 -11.77 -25.55
N ASN A 51 -30.31 -12.49 -24.69
CA ASN A 51 -31.69 -12.21 -24.30
C ASN A 51 -31.72 -11.86 -22.80
N ARG A 52 -32.17 -10.66 -22.46
CA ARG A 52 -32.27 -10.18 -21.07
C ARG A 52 -33.66 -9.57 -20.83
N PRO A 53 -34.32 -9.85 -19.70
CA PRO A 53 -35.56 -9.20 -19.34
C PRO A 53 -35.43 -7.67 -19.38
N GLY A 54 -36.32 -6.99 -20.10
CA GLY A 54 -36.34 -5.53 -20.22
C GLY A 54 -35.41 -4.93 -21.30
N ASN A 55 -34.69 -5.74 -22.09
CA ASN A 55 -33.90 -5.27 -23.23
C ASN A 55 -34.27 -6.03 -24.51
N LYS A 56 -34.14 -5.38 -25.67
CA LYS A 56 -34.29 -6.06 -26.97
C LYS A 56 -33.17 -7.10 -27.14
N SER A 57 -33.55 -8.30 -27.57
CA SER A 57 -32.60 -9.35 -27.95
C SER A 57 -31.66 -8.85 -29.03
N HIS A 58 -30.39 -9.20 -28.94
CA HIS A 58 -29.37 -8.82 -29.92
C HIS A 58 -28.22 -9.83 -29.92
N PHE A 59 -27.47 -9.86 -31.03
CA PHE A 59 -26.19 -10.52 -31.08
C PHE A 59 -25.09 -9.60 -30.57
N ARG A 60 -24.14 -10.19 -29.85
CA ARG A 60 -22.96 -9.53 -29.30
C ARG A 60 -21.73 -10.32 -29.70
N THR A 61 -20.64 -9.65 -30.05
CA THR A 61 -19.34 -10.27 -30.30
C THR A 61 -18.90 -11.17 -29.14
N TRP A 62 -18.50 -12.40 -29.47
CA TRP A 62 -17.98 -13.40 -28.53
C TRP A 62 -16.72 -12.88 -27.84
N ARG A 63 -16.41 -13.40 -26.65
CA ARG A 63 -15.19 -13.00 -25.91
C ARG A 63 -13.97 -13.31 -26.77
N GLU A 64 -13.10 -12.31 -26.95
CA GLU A 64 -11.81 -12.39 -27.67
C GLU A 64 -11.89 -12.65 -29.18
N SER A 65 -13.09 -12.73 -29.76
CA SER A 65 -13.24 -12.86 -31.21
C SER A 65 -13.40 -11.48 -31.85
N ARG A 66 -12.30 -10.86 -32.26
CA ARG A 66 -12.31 -9.50 -32.84
C ARG A 66 -12.88 -9.53 -34.27
N HIS A 67 -13.63 -8.48 -34.60
CA HIS A 67 -13.98 -8.16 -35.98
C HIS A 67 -12.74 -7.68 -36.74
N SER A 68 -12.71 -7.86 -38.05
CA SER A 68 -11.67 -7.25 -38.90
C SER A 68 -11.80 -5.73 -38.87
N GLU A 69 -10.71 -4.99 -39.07
CA GLU A 69 -10.71 -3.52 -39.10
C GLU A 69 -11.63 -2.96 -40.19
N SER A 70 -11.86 -3.72 -41.26
CA SER A 70 -12.78 -3.42 -42.35
C SER A 70 -14.27 -3.66 -42.02
N CYS A 71 -14.59 -4.24 -40.86
CA CYS A 71 -15.95 -4.59 -40.50
C CYS A 71 -16.72 -3.42 -39.87
N ILE A 72 -17.98 -3.25 -40.27
CA ILE A 72 -18.90 -2.23 -39.73
C ILE A 72 -19.08 -2.37 -38.20
N HIS A 73 -18.94 -3.59 -37.68
CA HIS A 73 -19.07 -3.90 -36.26
C HIS A 73 -17.74 -3.90 -35.51
N PHE A 74 -16.65 -3.45 -36.15
CA PHE A 74 -15.37 -3.27 -35.50
C PHE A 74 -15.47 -2.26 -34.36
N PHE A 75 -14.87 -2.61 -33.23
CA PHE A 75 -14.66 -1.69 -32.14
C PHE A 75 -13.28 -1.97 -31.55
N GLU A 76 -12.55 -0.90 -31.26
CA GLU A 76 -11.32 -1.01 -30.53
C GLU A 76 -11.64 -1.31 -29.05
N LYS A 77 -11.13 -2.43 -28.55
CA LYS A 77 -11.31 -2.80 -27.14
C LYS A 77 -10.25 -2.05 -26.35
N GLU A 78 -10.66 -1.05 -25.57
CA GLU A 78 -9.75 -0.44 -24.60
C GLU A 78 -9.20 -1.53 -23.66
N ASP A 79 -7.88 -1.64 -23.60
CA ASP A 79 -7.24 -2.57 -22.69
C ASP A 79 -7.55 -2.19 -21.24
N GLY A 80 -7.89 -3.21 -20.46
CA GLY A 80 -8.06 -3.06 -19.02
C GLY A 80 -6.74 -2.80 -18.33
N ARG A 81 -6.80 -2.49 -17.03
CA ARG A 81 -5.60 -2.25 -16.25
C ARG A 81 -4.85 -3.57 -16.03
N VAL A 82 -3.52 -3.53 -16.04
CA VAL A 82 -2.69 -4.63 -15.57
C VAL A 82 -2.63 -4.60 -14.03
N GLY A 83 -3.06 -5.69 -13.40
CA GLY A 83 -2.93 -5.97 -11.98
C GLY A 83 -1.51 -6.37 -11.62
N VAL A 84 -1.16 -6.24 -10.34
CA VAL A 84 0.16 -6.61 -9.83
C VAL A 84 -0.04 -7.66 -8.74
N ARG A 85 0.66 -8.79 -8.85
CA ARG A 85 0.76 -9.83 -7.82
C ARG A 85 2.16 -9.80 -7.23
N GLN A 86 2.26 -9.93 -5.91
CA GLN A 86 3.57 -9.97 -5.25
C GLN A 86 4.18 -11.37 -5.33
N SER A 87 5.42 -11.48 -5.81
CA SER A 87 6.17 -12.74 -5.99
C SER A 87 7.66 -12.50 -5.70
N GLY A 88 8.21 -13.16 -4.68
CA GLY A 88 9.57 -12.94 -4.20
C GLY A 88 9.73 -11.73 -3.26
N VAL A 89 10.90 -11.63 -2.63
CA VAL A 89 11.28 -10.51 -1.73
C VAL A 89 12.55 -9.87 -2.26
N GLN A 90 12.53 -8.55 -2.41
CA GLN A 90 13.69 -7.75 -2.78
C GLN A 90 13.99 -6.76 -1.66
N THR A 91 15.27 -6.58 -1.34
CA THR A 91 15.69 -5.64 -0.29
C THR A 91 15.74 -4.23 -0.86
N GLY A 92 15.14 -3.27 -0.16
CA GLY A 92 15.22 -1.85 -0.46
C GLY A 92 15.72 -1.07 0.74
N SER A 93 16.24 0.13 0.51
CA SER A 93 16.60 1.05 1.59
C SER A 93 15.60 2.21 1.66
N VAL A 94 15.75 3.04 2.70
CA VAL A 94 14.97 4.26 2.89
C VAL A 94 15.96 5.42 2.95
N SER A 95 15.65 6.48 2.21
CA SER A 95 16.46 7.70 2.24
C SER A 95 16.25 8.47 3.55
N THR A 96 17.27 9.22 3.95
CA THR A 96 17.22 10.09 5.14
C THR A 96 16.06 11.09 5.07
N ASP A 97 15.80 11.67 3.90
CA ASP A 97 14.66 12.57 3.67
C ASP A 97 13.32 11.89 3.84
N GLN A 98 13.21 10.63 3.42
CA GLN A 98 11.99 9.85 3.61
C GLN A 98 11.76 9.52 5.08
N MET A 99 12.82 9.24 5.86
CA MET A 99 12.70 9.07 7.32
C MET A 99 12.21 10.35 7.99
N ARG A 100 12.85 11.48 7.70
CA ARG A 100 12.47 12.81 8.23
C ARG A 100 11.03 13.16 7.91
N ARG A 101 10.60 12.94 6.66
CA ARG A 101 9.22 13.16 6.24
C ARG A 101 8.26 12.26 7.01
N SER A 102 8.61 10.98 7.17
CA SER A 102 7.74 10.02 7.87
C SER A 102 7.55 10.37 9.34
N VAL A 103 8.61 10.70 10.08
CA VAL A 103 8.48 11.08 11.50
C VAL A 103 7.72 12.39 11.68
N ARG A 104 7.93 13.37 10.78
CA ARG A 104 7.21 14.64 10.81
C ARG A 104 5.71 14.44 10.54
N GLU A 105 5.37 13.72 9.47
CA GLU A 105 3.98 13.40 9.15
C GLU A 105 3.33 12.57 10.27
N ALA A 106 4.06 11.66 10.90
CA ALA A 106 3.53 10.85 12.00
C ALA A 106 3.26 11.71 13.25
N PHE A 107 4.14 12.68 13.55
CA PHE A 107 3.93 13.65 14.62
C PHE A 107 2.74 14.59 14.34
N GLU A 108 2.63 15.12 13.13
CA GLU A 108 1.50 15.95 12.70
C GLU A 108 0.17 15.21 12.85
N LEU A 109 0.12 13.93 12.48
CA LEU A 109 -1.08 13.10 12.66
C LEU A 109 -1.50 12.94 14.12
N GLU A 110 -0.56 13.08 15.03
CA GLU A 110 -0.77 12.86 16.46
C GLU A 110 -1.16 14.10 17.23
N ILE A 111 -0.77 15.29 16.75
CA ILE A 111 -1.23 16.56 17.30
C ILE A 111 -2.63 16.95 16.79
N LEU A 112 -3.06 16.41 15.64
CA LEU A 112 -4.38 16.74 15.09
C LEU A 112 -5.49 16.49 16.12
N SER A 113 -6.32 17.50 16.33
CA SER A 113 -7.52 17.39 17.15
C SER A 113 -8.47 16.33 16.59
N GLU A 114 -9.30 15.74 17.45
CA GLU A 114 -10.25 14.71 17.02
C GLU A 114 -11.25 15.26 15.98
N GLU A 115 -11.63 16.54 16.10
CA GLU A 115 -12.48 17.22 15.10
C GLU A 115 -11.82 17.27 13.72
N GLU A 116 -10.52 17.57 13.67
CA GLU A 116 -9.80 17.64 12.40
C GLU A 116 -9.51 16.25 11.81
N ARG A 117 -9.34 15.25 12.67
CA ARG A 117 -9.29 13.84 12.26
C ARG A 117 -10.59 13.39 11.60
N VAL A 118 -11.74 13.76 12.15
CA VAL A 118 -13.06 13.47 11.55
C VAL A 118 -13.22 14.18 10.21
N ARG A 119 -12.91 15.48 10.14
CA ARG A 119 -12.96 16.25 8.88
C ARG A 119 -12.09 15.63 7.77
N ARG A 120 -10.86 15.21 8.09
CA ARG A 120 -9.99 14.53 7.12
C ARG A 120 -10.58 13.21 6.65
N ARG A 121 -11.14 12.40 7.57
CA ARG A 121 -11.79 11.13 7.21
C ARG A 121 -13.00 11.36 6.29
N GLU A 122 -13.79 12.39 6.53
CA GLU A 122 -14.93 12.75 5.69
C GLU A 122 -14.49 13.25 4.32
N ALA A 123 -13.51 14.15 4.26
CA ALA A 123 -12.93 14.61 3.00
C ALA A 123 -12.36 13.45 2.16
N ASP A 124 -11.70 12.49 2.80
CA ASP A 124 -11.21 11.28 2.14
C ASP A 124 -12.34 10.37 1.66
N ARG A 125 -13.44 10.25 2.42
CA ARG A 125 -14.65 9.53 1.97
C ARG A 125 -15.26 10.19 0.75
N GLN A 126 -15.42 11.51 0.74
CA GLN A 126 -15.93 12.27 -0.40
C GLN A 126 -15.02 12.11 -1.64
N LYS A 127 -13.69 12.20 -1.47
CA LYS A 127 -12.74 11.95 -2.56
C LYS A 127 -12.83 10.53 -3.12
N ARG A 128 -13.11 9.54 -2.27
CA ARG A 128 -13.31 8.14 -2.72
C ARG A 128 -14.62 7.97 -3.49
N GLN A 129 -15.69 8.65 -3.09
CA GLN A 129 -16.96 8.64 -3.81
C GLN A 129 -16.84 9.32 -5.19
N ASN A 130 -16.08 10.42 -5.27
CA ASN A 130 -15.86 11.16 -6.51
C ASN A 130 -14.80 10.53 -7.44
N ARG A 131 -14.17 9.41 -7.05
CA ARG A 131 -13.18 8.74 -7.89
C ARG A 131 -13.89 8.02 -9.03
N LYS A 132 -13.57 8.40 -10.28
CA LYS A 132 -13.99 7.69 -11.49
C LYS A 132 -13.78 6.18 -11.32
N ARG A 133 -14.78 5.38 -11.74
CA ARG A 133 -14.69 3.91 -11.75
C ARG A 133 -13.41 3.49 -12.45
N ARG A 134 -12.51 2.82 -11.72
CA ARG A 134 -11.25 2.32 -12.27
C ARG A 134 -11.55 1.30 -13.38
N ARG A 135 -10.77 1.32 -14.46
CA ARG A 135 -10.82 0.29 -15.51
C ARG A 135 -10.65 -1.10 -14.87
N LYS A 136 -11.41 -2.07 -15.38
CA LYS A 136 -11.36 -3.47 -14.90
C LYS A 136 -9.97 -4.06 -15.16
N VAL A 137 -9.48 -4.89 -14.24
CA VAL A 137 -8.19 -5.57 -14.40
C VAL A 137 -8.33 -6.69 -15.44
N THR A 138 -7.44 -6.73 -16.43
CA THR A 138 -7.48 -7.70 -17.54
C THR A 138 -6.28 -8.66 -17.57
N ALA A 139 -5.13 -8.24 -17.07
CA ALA A 139 -3.92 -9.06 -16.98
C ALA A 139 -3.27 -8.86 -15.60
N THR A 140 -2.42 -9.79 -15.14
CA THR A 140 -1.69 -9.66 -13.87
C THR A 140 -0.22 -9.91 -14.09
N VAL A 141 0.64 -9.04 -13.58
CA VAL A 141 2.11 -9.14 -13.64
C VAL A 141 2.66 -9.39 -12.23
N GLU A 142 3.69 -10.22 -12.13
CA GLU A 142 4.40 -10.46 -10.88
C GLU A 142 5.42 -9.36 -10.59
N GLN A 143 5.44 -8.84 -9.36
CA GLN A 143 6.45 -7.90 -8.87
C GLN A 143 6.94 -8.34 -7.49
N PRO A 144 8.23 -8.20 -7.17
CA PRO A 144 8.73 -8.56 -5.84
C PRO A 144 8.21 -7.64 -4.75
N ALA A 145 8.01 -8.20 -3.55
CA ALA A 145 7.73 -7.42 -2.36
C ALA A 145 9.02 -6.76 -1.86
N ILE A 146 8.98 -5.46 -1.58
CA ILE A 146 10.16 -4.72 -1.11
C ILE A 146 10.23 -4.78 0.41
N ARG A 147 11.25 -5.43 0.98
CA ARG A 147 11.59 -5.37 2.41
C ARG A 147 12.57 -4.22 2.62
N ILE A 148 12.18 -3.25 3.44
CA ILE A 148 13.06 -2.15 3.82
C ILE A 148 14.04 -2.63 4.88
N VAL A 149 15.31 -2.27 4.70
CA VAL A 149 16.39 -2.50 5.65
C VAL A 149 17.02 -1.16 6.01
N THR A 150 17.11 -0.91 7.31
CA THR A 150 17.79 0.26 7.90
C THR A 150 19.10 -0.10 8.59
N ASP A 151 19.35 -1.38 8.85
CA ASP A 151 20.59 -1.86 9.46
C ASP A 151 21.78 -1.66 8.48
N PRO A 152 22.84 -0.93 8.87
CA PRO A 152 24.03 -0.77 8.06
C PRO A 152 24.68 -2.08 7.60
N ALA A 153 24.59 -3.15 8.38
CA ALA A 153 25.20 -4.44 8.06
C ALA A 153 24.47 -5.20 6.93
N GLU A 154 23.17 -4.93 6.75
CA GLU A 154 22.33 -5.58 5.74
C GLU A 154 22.13 -4.72 4.47
N LYS A 155 22.67 -3.50 4.43
CA LYS A 155 22.61 -2.63 3.25
C LYS A 155 23.59 -3.10 2.16
N SER A 156 23.06 -3.61 1.05
CA SER A 156 23.82 -3.86 -0.19
C SER A 156 23.70 -2.69 -1.18
N GLU A 157 24.61 -2.56 -2.14
CA GLU A 157 24.53 -1.53 -3.20
C GLU A 157 23.20 -1.60 -3.98
N ASP A 158 22.67 -2.81 -4.18
CA ASP A 158 21.38 -3.03 -4.84
C ASP A 158 20.19 -2.53 -4.01
N SER A 159 20.28 -2.58 -2.67
CA SER A 159 19.21 -2.09 -1.79
C SER A 159 19.00 -0.57 -1.91
N ASN A 160 20.05 0.19 -2.22
CA ASN A 160 19.98 1.65 -2.40
C ASN A 160 19.29 2.09 -3.70
N ARG A 161 19.13 1.18 -4.66
CA ARG A 161 18.43 1.49 -5.93
C ARG A 161 16.91 1.38 -5.81
N ILE A 162 16.42 0.74 -4.75
CA ILE A 162 15.01 0.38 -4.60
C ILE A 162 14.44 1.13 -3.39
N ASN A 163 13.67 2.18 -3.68
CA ASN A 163 13.00 2.96 -2.65
C ASN A 163 11.75 2.22 -2.14
N GLY A 164 11.83 1.71 -0.92
CA GLY A 164 10.68 1.12 -0.24
C GLY A 164 9.73 2.19 0.31
N ARG A 165 8.46 1.82 0.56
CA ARG A 165 7.50 2.70 1.25
C ARG A 165 7.56 2.46 2.76
N LEU A 166 7.90 3.50 3.51
CA LEU A 166 7.85 3.45 4.97
C LEU A 166 6.40 3.61 5.46
N TYR A 167 5.95 2.66 6.28
CA TYR A 167 4.61 2.67 6.85
C TYR A 167 4.63 3.15 8.29
N LYS A 168 3.66 4.00 8.62
CA LYS A 168 3.44 4.58 9.95
C LYS A 168 2.48 3.70 10.75
N ARG A 169 2.83 3.46 12.01
CA ARG A 169 2.07 2.69 12.99
C ARG A 169 2.12 3.41 14.32
N ASN A 170 1.02 3.33 15.05
CA ASN A 170 0.99 3.66 16.46
C ASN A 170 1.46 2.45 17.27
N ALA A 171 1.89 2.65 18.51
CA ALA A 171 2.32 1.55 19.39
C ALA A 171 1.25 0.45 19.57
N ASP A 172 -0.04 0.83 19.62
CA ASP A 172 -1.19 -0.08 19.70
C ASP A 172 -1.56 -0.77 18.38
N ALA A 173 -1.04 -0.27 17.25
CA ALA A 173 -1.36 -0.76 15.92
C ALA A 173 -0.30 -1.73 15.36
N LEU A 174 0.74 -2.05 16.13
CA LEU A 174 1.75 -3.05 15.76
C LEU A 174 1.15 -4.45 15.80
N LYS A 175 1.51 -5.27 14.81
CA LYS A 175 1.04 -6.65 14.65
C LYS A 175 2.22 -7.56 14.33
N GLU A 176 2.02 -8.86 14.49
CA GLU A 176 3.01 -9.88 14.10
C GLU A 176 3.43 -9.76 12.62
N THR A 177 2.55 -9.29 11.74
CA THR A 177 2.86 -9.03 10.33
C THR A 177 3.88 -7.92 10.10
N ASP A 178 4.16 -7.11 11.12
CA ASP A 178 5.16 -6.04 11.06
C ASP A 178 6.54 -6.48 11.56
N LEU A 179 6.68 -7.71 12.11
CA LEU A 179 7.96 -8.25 12.57
C LEU A 179 8.98 -8.37 11.42
N GLY A 180 10.21 -7.94 11.69
CA GLY A 180 11.32 -7.93 10.72
C GLY A 180 11.20 -6.85 9.64
N HIS A 181 10.20 -5.95 9.74
CA HIS A 181 10.04 -4.83 8.83
C HIS A 181 10.38 -3.50 9.49
N THR A 182 10.97 -2.59 8.71
CA THR A 182 11.13 -1.19 9.14
C THR A 182 9.77 -0.47 9.15
N ARG A 183 9.46 0.18 10.27
CA ARG A 183 8.24 0.96 10.48
C ARG A 183 8.56 2.27 11.20
N THR A 184 7.71 3.27 10.97
CA THR A 184 7.67 4.46 11.84
C THR A 184 6.66 4.18 12.95
N VAL A 185 7.11 4.18 14.20
CA VAL A 185 6.28 3.94 15.38
C VAL A 185 6.11 5.24 16.16
N THR A 186 4.89 5.50 16.63
CA THR A 186 4.57 6.64 17.49
C THR A 186 3.91 6.22 18.79
N GLY A 187 4.21 6.93 19.87
CA GLY A 187 3.61 6.72 21.19
C GLY A 187 4.00 7.83 22.17
N ILE A 188 3.51 7.73 23.40
CA ILE A 188 3.81 8.67 24.48
C ILE A 188 4.96 8.12 25.33
N VAL A 189 5.97 8.93 25.64
CA VAL A 189 7.09 8.51 26.51
C VAL A 189 6.57 8.21 27.91
N LYS A 190 7.00 7.07 28.48
CA LYS A 190 6.71 6.69 29.87
C LYS A 190 7.97 6.59 30.73
N SER A 191 9.03 5.99 30.19
CA SER A 191 10.31 5.93 30.88
C SER A 191 11.45 5.92 29.88
N VAL A 192 12.61 6.38 30.35
CA VAL A 192 13.85 6.37 29.58
C VAL A 192 14.93 5.73 30.43
N GLU A 193 15.54 4.69 29.91
CA GLU A 193 16.69 4.01 30.50
C GLU A 193 17.92 4.34 29.67
N THR A 194 18.96 4.83 30.33
CA THR A 194 20.21 5.22 29.68
C THR A 194 21.36 4.35 30.19
N GLY A 195 22.19 3.91 29.24
CA GLY A 195 23.44 3.23 29.49
C GLY A 195 24.52 3.79 28.55
N LYS A 196 25.79 3.39 28.76
CA LYS A 196 26.93 3.96 28.02
C LYS A 196 26.80 3.81 26.49
N LYS A 197 26.41 2.63 26.00
CA LYS A 197 26.24 2.36 24.54
C LYS A 197 24.89 1.75 24.20
N ARG A 198 23.93 1.91 25.11
CA ARG A 198 22.58 1.38 24.96
C ARG A 198 21.62 2.38 25.59
N ALA A 199 20.54 2.69 24.91
CA ALA A 199 19.43 3.44 25.48
C ALA A 199 18.12 2.73 25.15
N MET A 200 17.16 2.82 26.06
CA MET A 200 15.82 2.32 25.87
C MET A 200 14.82 3.43 26.20
N VAL A 201 13.87 3.66 25.30
CA VAL A 201 12.74 4.54 25.55
C VAL A 201 11.48 3.69 25.53
N ARG A 202 10.76 3.62 26.66
CA ARG A 202 9.49 2.92 26.73
C ARG A 202 8.37 3.87 26.36
N ILE A 203 7.66 3.54 25.29
CA ILE A 203 6.50 4.31 24.82
C ILE A 203 5.20 3.56 25.10
N TYR A 204 4.12 4.32 25.28
CA TYR A 204 2.79 3.82 25.58
C TYR A 204 1.73 4.45 24.68
N LYS A 205 0.75 3.64 24.26
CA LYS A 205 -0.46 4.12 23.59
C LYS A 205 -1.59 3.13 23.77
N ASN A 206 -2.78 3.61 24.16
CA ASN A 206 -4.02 2.82 24.22
C ASN A 206 -3.86 1.43 24.88
N GLY A 207 -3.16 1.34 26.01
CA GLY A 207 -2.96 0.09 26.75
C GLY A 207 -1.76 -0.75 26.31
N THR A 208 -1.05 -0.37 25.25
CA THR A 208 0.09 -1.14 24.70
C THR A 208 1.41 -0.41 24.94
N PHE A 209 2.41 -1.15 25.42
CA PHE A 209 3.79 -0.68 25.58
C PHE A 209 4.67 -1.20 24.45
N VAL A 210 5.61 -0.36 24.01
CA VAL A 210 6.64 -0.72 23.02
C VAL A 210 7.97 -0.17 23.49
N ASN A 211 9.01 -1.00 23.44
CA ASN A 211 10.35 -0.61 23.86
C ASN A 211 11.18 -0.21 22.64
N ILE A 212 11.64 1.03 22.61
CA ILE A 212 12.48 1.55 21.52
C ILE A 212 13.93 1.46 21.97
N LYS A 213 14.71 0.63 21.29
CA LYS A 213 16.10 0.32 21.62
C LYS A 213 17.06 1.02 20.67
N PHE A 214 18.07 1.63 21.28
CA PHE A 214 19.23 2.20 20.63
C PHE A 214 20.42 1.35 21.06
N GLU A 215 20.94 0.53 20.15
CA GLU A 215 22.03 -0.41 20.41
C GLU A 215 23.37 0.15 19.91
N GLU A 216 24.45 -0.60 20.10
CA GLU A 216 25.81 -0.18 19.73
C GLU A 216 25.92 0.23 18.24
N ALA A 217 25.17 -0.41 17.35
CA ALA A 217 25.11 -0.05 15.94
C ALA A 217 24.61 1.39 15.70
N PHE A 218 23.68 1.88 16.51
CA PHE A 218 23.21 3.27 16.45
C PHE A 218 24.31 4.25 16.86
N PHE A 219 24.95 3.98 18.00
CA PHE A 219 26.02 4.83 18.53
C PHE A 219 27.30 4.80 17.69
N ALA A 220 27.54 3.72 16.94
CA ALA A 220 28.63 3.66 15.97
C ALA A 220 28.45 4.70 14.85
N VAL A 221 27.21 4.94 14.41
CA VAL A 221 26.89 5.94 13.37
C VAL A 221 26.72 7.34 13.98
N THR A 222 26.19 7.42 15.20
CA THR A 222 25.88 8.70 15.87
C THR A 222 26.47 8.77 17.30
N PRO A 223 27.79 8.86 17.46
CA PRO A 223 28.42 8.94 18.79
C PRO A 223 27.95 10.16 19.60
N GLN A 224 27.61 11.26 18.92
CA GLN A 224 27.18 12.50 19.58
C GLN A 224 25.84 12.39 20.33
N TYR A 225 25.11 11.28 20.19
CA TYR A 225 23.88 11.03 20.95
C TYR A 225 24.15 10.27 22.26
N GLU A 226 25.39 9.82 22.48
CA GLU A 226 25.81 9.23 23.74
C GLU A 226 25.54 10.22 24.89
N GLY A 227 24.88 9.73 25.92
CA GLY A 227 24.50 10.54 27.06
C GLY A 227 23.33 11.51 26.80
N LEU A 228 22.86 11.81 25.60
CA LEU A 228 21.77 12.80 25.41
C LEU A 228 20.37 12.28 25.79
N PHE A 229 20.19 10.97 25.90
CA PHE A 229 18.87 10.37 26.12
C PHE A 229 18.24 10.75 27.47
N HIS A 230 19.02 11.15 28.48
CA HIS A 230 18.45 11.57 29.77
C HIS A 230 17.58 12.83 29.65
N TYR A 231 17.85 13.71 28.66
CA TYR A 231 17.02 14.89 28.40
C TYR A 231 15.60 14.53 27.95
N ILE A 232 15.40 13.36 27.34
CA ILE A 232 14.06 12.88 26.97
C ILE A 232 13.26 12.56 28.23
N GLY A 233 13.90 11.90 29.21
CA GLY A 233 13.27 11.58 30.49
C GLY A 233 12.85 12.85 31.21
N ARG A 234 13.78 13.80 31.37
CA ARG A 234 13.49 15.12 31.96
C ARG A 234 12.37 15.85 31.24
N PHE A 235 12.39 15.90 29.91
CA PHE A 235 11.32 16.54 29.13
C PHE A 235 9.96 15.89 29.34
N ALA A 236 9.91 14.55 29.48
CA ALA A 236 8.69 13.80 29.74
C ALA A 236 8.17 13.93 31.18
N GLU A 237 9.03 14.25 32.14
CA GLU A 237 8.62 14.57 33.51
C GLU A 237 8.01 15.96 33.62
N GLU A 238 8.60 16.93 32.90
CA GLU A 238 8.13 18.33 32.90
C GLU A 238 6.89 18.54 32.01
N ASN A 239 6.74 17.73 30.95
CA ASN A 239 5.63 17.81 30.01
C ASN A 239 4.83 16.52 30.02
N ASN A 240 3.55 16.61 30.36
CA ASN A 240 2.66 15.48 30.18
C ASN A 240 2.45 15.18 28.68
N ASP A 241 2.38 13.90 28.33
CA ASP A 241 2.08 13.42 26.97
C ASP A 241 3.11 13.78 25.88
N VAL A 242 4.40 13.63 26.19
CA VAL A 242 5.48 13.75 25.19
C VAL A 242 5.34 12.68 24.11
N ILE A 243 4.99 13.13 22.90
CA ILE A 243 4.94 12.29 21.70
C ILE A 243 6.36 11.94 21.24
N PHE A 244 6.60 10.66 21.05
CA PHE A 244 7.84 10.11 20.53
C PHE A 244 7.59 9.42 19.19
N CYS A 245 8.39 9.75 18.18
CA CYS A 245 8.32 9.14 16.85
C CYS A 245 9.69 8.57 16.50
N ALA A 246 9.73 7.28 16.14
CA ALA A 246 10.97 6.62 15.73
C ALA A 246 10.79 5.75 14.48
N VAL A 247 11.82 5.65 13.66
CA VAL A 247 11.93 4.72 12.54
C VAL A 247 12.93 3.64 12.90
N GLY A 248 12.51 2.39 12.83
CA GLY A 248 13.38 1.26 13.13
C GLY A 248 12.80 -0.06 12.67
N GLU A 249 13.56 -1.12 12.87
CA GLU A 249 13.11 -2.49 12.62
C GLU A 249 12.27 -2.98 13.80
N VAL A 250 11.08 -3.51 13.51
CA VAL A 250 10.23 -4.10 14.55
C VAL A 250 10.71 -5.51 14.86
N ARG A 251 11.02 -5.76 16.12
CA ARG A 251 11.36 -7.07 16.69
C ARG A 251 10.36 -7.43 17.77
N GLN A 252 10.41 -8.68 18.22
CA GLN A 252 9.66 -9.12 19.38
C GLN A 252 10.64 -9.58 20.44
N ASN A 253 10.42 -9.15 21.68
CA ASN A 253 11.18 -9.68 22.78
C ASN A 253 10.73 -11.12 23.07
N LYS A 254 11.66 -12.07 23.06
CA LYS A 254 11.36 -13.48 23.36
C LYS A 254 10.91 -13.70 24.81
N GLN A 255 11.28 -12.82 25.73
CA GLN A 255 10.98 -12.95 27.17
C GLN A 255 9.67 -12.26 27.57
N SER A 256 9.44 -11.02 27.12
CA SER A 256 8.22 -10.27 27.49
C SER A 256 7.08 -10.40 26.49
N GLN A 257 7.31 -11.00 25.31
CA GLN A 257 6.38 -11.02 24.16
C GLN A 257 5.98 -9.62 23.63
N GLU A 258 6.51 -8.54 24.22
CA GLU A 258 6.27 -7.17 23.79
C GLU A 258 7.01 -6.88 22.47
N PHE A 259 6.45 -5.97 21.68
CA PHE A 259 7.12 -5.44 20.50
C PHE A 259 8.26 -4.49 20.91
N GLU A 260 9.35 -4.61 20.17
CA GLU A 260 10.52 -3.76 20.32
C GLU A 260 10.84 -3.10 18.97
N LEU A 261 11.36 -1.88 19.00
CA LEU A 261 11.81 -1.19 17.80
C LEU A 261 13.30 -0.90 17.91
N VAL A 262 14.11 -1.42 17.00
CA VAL A 262 15.55 -1.14 16.97
C VAL A 262 15.83 -0.03 15.98
N VAL A 263 16.37 1.08 16.47
CA VAL A 263 16.65 2.28 15.68
C VAL A 263 18.13 2.30 15.31
N PHE A 264 18.42 2.54 14.03
CA PHE A 264 19.80 2.56 13.50
C PHE A 264 20.26 3.95 13.04
N GLU A 265 19.32 4.83 12.67
CA GLU A 265 19.64 6.16 12.11
C GLU A 265 18.98 7.27 12.92
N ARG A 266 19.73 8.36 13.14
CA ARG A 266 19.27 9.54 13.91
C ARG A 266 18.17 10.33 13.18
N GLU A 267 18.15 10.32 11.84
CA GLU A 267 17.14 11.01 11.02
C GLU A 267 15.74 10.40 11.19
N GLY A 268 15.69 9.16 11.68
CA GLY A 268 14.47 8.47 12.05
C GLY A 268 13.94 8.83 13.43
N LEU A 269 14.48 9.82 14.15
CA LEU A 269 14.09 10.14 15.52
C LEU A 269 13.50 11.55 15.65
N LEU A 270 12.35 11.67 16.33
CA LEU A 270 11.71 12.94 16.67
C LEU A 270 11.03 12.85 18.04
N ILE A 271 11.31 13.80 18.92
CA ILE A 271 10.74 13.92 20.26
C ILE A 271 9.94 15.22 20.31
N HIS A 272 8.61 15.10 20.39
CA HIS A 272 7.66 16.21 20.44
C HIS A 272 7.96 17.31 19.41
N GLY A 273 8.24 16.90 18.17
CA GLY A 273 8.56 17.81 17.06
C GLY A 273 10.00 18.34 17.01
N ARG A 274 10.85 17.97 17.98
CA ARG A 274 12.25 18.39 18.09
C ARG A 274 13.20 17.20 17.90
N THR A 275 14.40 17.49 17.43
CA THR A 275 15.49 16.50 17.41
C THR A 275 16.13 16.39 18.80
N LEU A 276 16.75 15.24 19.11
CA LEU A 276 17.40 15.04 20.41
C LEU A 276 18.48 16.10 20.73
N PRO A 277 19.34 16.53 19.78
CA PRO A 277 20.29 17.61 20.03
C PRO A 277 19.61 18.96 20.30
N SER A 278 18.49 19.25 19.62
CA SER A 278 17.72 20.48 19.88
C SER A 278 17.10 20.46 21.27
N LEU A 279 16.67 19.30 21.76
CA LEU A 279 16.17 19.12 23.11
C LEU A 279 17.28 19.30 24.15
N ALA A 280 18.45 18.70 23.91
CA ALA A 280 19.61 18.86 24.77
C ALA A 280 20.04 20.33 24.86
N ALA A 281 20.14 21.03 23.73
CA ALA A 281 20.51 22.45 23.69
C ALA A 281 19.53 23.33 24.50
N PHE A 282 18.22 23.04 24.44
CA PHE A 282 17.22 23.75 25.24
C PHE A 282 17.52 23.65 26.75
N TYR A 283 17.82 22.45 27.24
CA TYR A 283 18.13 22.22 28.66
C TYR A 283 19.55 22.62 29.08
N SER A 284 20.51 22.65 28.17
CA SER A 284 21.86 23.15 28.45
C SER A 284 21.89 24.66 28.67
N ILE A 285 20.97 25.40 28.05
CA ILE A 285 20.90 26.87 28.18
C ILE A 285 20.22 27.29 29.48
N GLU A 286 19.22 26.53 29.97
CA GLU A 286 18.52 26.81 31.23
C GLU A 286 19.38 26.53 32.50
N GLN A 287 20.58 25.99 32.35
CA GLN A 287 21.53 25.75 33.45
C GLN A 287 22.54 26.89 33.64
N ILE A 288 22.47 27.96 32.85
CA ILE A 288 23.30 29.18 32.97
C ILE A 288 22.43 30.30 33.50
#